data_AF-A0A8J7UWS5-F1
#
_entry.id   AF-A0A8J7UWS5-F1
#
_cell.length_a   1.000
_cell.length_b   1.000
_cell.length_c   1.000
_cell.angle_alpha   90.00
_cell.angle_beta   90.00
_cell.angle_gamma   90.00
#
_symmetry.space_group_name_H-M   'P 1'
#
loop_
_entity.id
_entity.type
_entity.pdbx_description
1 polymer ?
#
loop_
_entity_poly.entity_id
_entity_poly.type
_entity_poly.pdbx_seq_one_letter_code
_entity_poly.pdbx_strand_id
1 'polypeptide(L)'
;MAIETGILSTIGKTPMVVMNKLFPTSSSIFYAKLEMFNPGGSTKDRTALLMLSKAMEEGKLDHNSTVVESSSGNMAIGLAQVCRYLDLKLIVVTQLSEFRTTVK
;
A
#
# COMPACT_ATOMS: atom_id res chain seq x y z
N MET A 1 -5.65 22.92 3.71
CA MET A 1 -5.83 21.47 3.94
C MET A 1 -6.90 21.00 2.98
N ALA A 2 -6.61 20.04 2.10
CA ALA A 2 -7.63 19.48 1.22
C ALA A 2 -8.44 18.44 2.01
N ILE A 3 -9.76 18.45 1.85
CA ILE A 3 -10.64 17.40 2.35
C ILE A 3 -10.82 16.41 1.19
N GLU A 4 -10.37 15.17 1.39
CA GLU A 4 -10.37 14.13 0.36
C GLU A 4 -11.54 13.17 0.60
N THR A 5 -12.14 12.64 -0.46
CA THR A 5 -13.30 11.74 -0.37
C THR A 5 -12.85 10.29 -0.27
N GLY A 6 -12.85 9.76 0.96
CA GLY A 6 -12.55 8.35 1.25
C GLY A 6 -11.05 8.02 1.33
N ILE A 7 -10.70 6.98 2.09
CA ILE A 7 -9.29 6.71 2.44
C ILE A 7 -8.38 6.43 1.24
N LEU A 8 -8.90 5.81 0.17
CA LEU A 8 -8.08 5.51 -1.02
C LEU A 8 -7.63 6.77 -1.77
N SER A 9 -8.39 7.87 -1.66
CA SER A 9 -8.03 9.15 -2.29
C SER A 9 -6.81 9.82 -1.64
N THR A 10 -6.44 9.39 -0.43
CA THR A 10 -5.22 9.85 0.26
C THR A 10 -3.98 9.03 -0.11
N ILE A 11 -4.12 7.99 -0.97
CA ILE A 11 -2.98 7.22 -1.46
C ILE A 11 -2.15 8.13 -2.38
N GLY A 12 -0.85 8.18 -2.10
CA GLY A 12 0.11 9.03 -2.78
C GLY A 12 0.27 10.39 -2.14
N LYS A 13 0.59 11.40 -2.97
CA LYS A 13 0.92 12.77 -2.52
C LYS A 13 1.90 12.84 -1.32
N THR A 14 2.77 11.84 -1.19
CA THR A 14 3.68 11.67 -0.05
C THR A 14 4.76 12.76 -0.02
N PRO A 15 5.26 13.17 1.15
CA PRO A 15 6.22 14.26 1.24
C PRO A 15 7.60 13.87 0.67
N MET A 16 8.32 14.88 0.18
CA MET A 16 9.74 14.80 -0.17
C MET A 16 10.54 15.57 0.88
N VAL A 17 11.58 14.94 1.42
CA VAL A 17 12.43 15.54 2.47
C VAL A 17 13.88 15.59 1.99
N VAL A 18 14.54 16.73 2.18
CA VAL A 18 15.95 16.89 1.83
C VAL A 18 16.83 16.23 2.89
N MET A 19 17.79 15.42 2.47
CA MET A 19 18.67 14.65 3.36
C MET A 19 19.98 15.40 3.69
N ASN A 20 19.86 16.63 4.20
CA ASN A 20 20.99 17.55 4.41
C ASN A 20 22.11 17.01 5.33
N LYS A 21 21.77 16.14 6.29
CA LYS A 21 22.75 15.61 7.27
C LYS A 21 23.47 14.34 6.81
N LEU A 22 22.95 13.60 5.83
CA LEU A 22 23.54 12.34 5.38
C LEU A 22 24.68 12.56 4.37
N PHE A 23 24.66 13.66 3.63
CA PHE A 23 25.63 13.97 2.57
C PHE A 23 26.16 15.41 2.70
N PRO A 24 26.81 15.77 3.81
CA PRO A 24 27.13 17.17 4.15
C PRO A 24 28.14 17.84 3.19
N THR A 25 28.92 17.04 2.45
CA THR A 25 29.97 17.54 1.53
C THR A 25 29.61 17.35 0.06
N SER A 26 28.42 16.85 -0.25
CA SER A 26 28.02 16.62 -1.64
C SER A 26 27.58 17.91 -2.32
N SER A 27 27.99 18.09 -3.58
CA SER A 27 27.47 19.13 -4.46
C SER A 27 26.05 18.83 -4.97
N SER A 28 25.55 17.61 -4.76
CA SER A 28 24.21 17.18 -5.16
C SER A 28 23.21 17.26 -4.00
N ILE A 29 21.97 17.62 -4.31
CA ILE A 29 20.86 17.60 -3.34
C ILE A 29 20.16 16.24 -3.38
N PHE A 30 20.14 15.56 -2.24
CA PHE A 30 19.45 14.27 -2.10
C PHE A 30 18.09 14.42 -1.42
N TYR A 31 17.10 13.74 -1.97
CA TYR A 31 15.74 13.74 -1.45
C TYR A 31 15.29 12.33 -1.08
N ALA A 32 14.52 12.21 -0.01
CA ALA A 32 13.78 11.01 0.36
C ALA A 32 12.29 11.21 0.09
N LYS A 33 11.68 10.28 -0.65
CA LYS A 33 10.23 10.19 -0.83
C LYS A 33 9.64 9.34 0.28
N LEU A 34 8.85 9.91 1.18
CA LEU A 34 8.38 9.21 2.38
C LEU A 34 7.11 8.41 2.11
N GLU A 35 7.26 7.26 1.46
CA GLU A 35 6.12 6.38 1.10
C GLU A 35 5.41 5.73 2.29
N MET A 36 5.95 5.86 3.50
CA MET A 36 5.26 5.47 4.74
C MET A 36 4.02 6.31 5.04
N PHE A 37 3.84 7.46 4.37
CA PHE A 37 2.69 8.35 4.54
C PHE A 37 1.45 7.92 3.73
N ASN A 38 1.53 6.83 2.97
CA ASN A 38 0.31 6.20 2.45
C ASN A 38 -0.50 5.61 3.62
N PRO A 39 -1.84 5.51 3.52
CA PRO A 39 -2.70 5.10 4.63
C PRO A 39 -2.43 3.68 5.18
N GLY A 40 -1.99 2.75 4.36
CA GLY A 40 -1.52 1.41 4.72
C GLY A 40 -0.03 1.35 5.07
N GLY A 41 0.64 2.50 5.19
CA GLY A 41 1.98 2.64 5.75
C GLY A 41 3.12 2.32 4.77
N SER A 42 2.85 2.13 3.47
CA SER A 42 3.90 1.84 2.50
C SER A 42 3.53 2.18 1.05
N THR A 43 4.50 2.06 0.14
CA THR A 43 4.27 2.18 -1.31
C THR A 43 3.25 1.16 -1.86
N LYS A 44 3.00 0.04 -1.17
CA LYS A 44 2.16 -1.06 -1.69
C LYS A 44 0.69 -0.67 -1.84
N ASP A 45 0.22 0.32 -1.11
CA ASP A 45 -1.10 0.93 -1.30
C ASP A 45 -1.35 1.36 -2.74
N ARG A 46 -0.35 1.98 -3.38
CA ARG A 46 -0.44 2.43 -4.77
C ARG A 46 -0.59 1.26 -5.72
N THR A 47 0.19 0.21 -5.49
CA THR A 47 0.16 -0.99 -6.33
C THR A 47 -1.16 -1.73 -6.17
N ALA A 48 -1.63 -1.92 -4.93
CA ALA A 48 -2.91 -2.56 -4.64
C ALA A 48 -4.08 -1.81 -5.29
N LEU A 49 -4.13 -0.48 -5.14
CA LEU A 49 -5.16 0.35 -5.77
C LEU A 49 -5.13 0.19 -7.30
N LEU A 50 -3.96 0.36 -7.91
CA LEU A 50 -3.82 0.28 -9.36
C LEU A 50 -4.22 -1.10 -9.91
N MET A 51 -3.77 -2.18 -9.27
CA MET A 51 -4.07 -3.54 -9.71
C MET A 51 -5.57 -3.83 -9.66
N LEU A 52 -6.22 -3.52 -8.54
CA LEU A 52 -7.64 -3.85 -8.35
C LEU A 52 -8.53 -2.95 -9.20
N SER A 53 -8.28 -1.63 -9.22
CA SER A 53 -9.06 -0.71 -10.07
C SER A 53 -8.95 -1.07 -11.55
N LYS A 54 -7.75 -1.42 -12.03
CA LYS A 54 -7.56 -1.84 -13.42
C LYS A 54 -8.22 -3.18 -13.72
N ALA A 55 -8.13 -4.15 -12.82
CA ALA A 55 -8.81 -5.44 -13.00
C ALA A 55 -10.34 -5.29 -13.06
N MET A 56 -10.91 -4.37 -12.28
CA MET A 56 -12.35 -4.05 -12.33
C MET A 56 -12.73 -3.32 -13.61
N GLU A 57 -11.93 -2.32 -14.04
CA GLU A 57 -12.14 -1.60 -15.30
C GLU A 57 -12.11 -2.55 -16.51
N GLU A 58 -11.20 -3.52 -16.51
CA GLU A 58 -11.08 -4.53 -17.57
C GLU A 58 -12.13 -5.66 -17.46
N GLY A 59 -13.01 -5.63 -16.45
CA GLY A 59 -14.02 -6.67 -16.22
C GLY A 59 -13.47 -8.03 -15.79
N LYS A 60 -12.20 -8.09 -15.36
CA LYS A 60 -11.54 -9.30 -14.82
C LYS A 60 -11.87 -9.53 -13.35
N LEU A 61 -12.38 -8.52 -12.68
CA LEU A 61 -12.75 -8.53 -11.27
C LEU A 61 -14.10 -7.86 -11.08
N ASP A 62 -14.98 -8.47 -10.31
CA ASP A 62 -16.27 -7.93 -9.93
C ASP A 62 -16.53 -8.13 -8.42
N HIS A 63 -17.66 -7.65 -7.91
CA HIS A 63 -18.01 -7.77 -6.49
C HIS A 63 -18.25 -9.23 -6.02
N ASN A 64 -18.42 -10.18 -6.93
CA ASN A 64 -18.55 -11.59 -6.60
C ASN A 64 -17.19 -12.31 -6.56
N SER A 65 -16.15 -11.67 -7.08
CA SER A 65 -14.81 -12.21 -7.15
C SER A 65 -14.13 -12.27 -5.77
N THR A 66 -13.15 -13.16 -5.66
CA THR A 66 -12.28 -13.25 -4.49
C THR A 66 -10.84 -13.01 -4.92
N VAL A 67 -10.20 -12.01 -4.32
CA VAL A 67 -8.77 -11.73 -4.53
C VAL A 67 -7.99 -12.70 -3.67
N VAL A 68 -7.01 -13.38 -4.26
CA VAL A 68 -6.12 -14.31 -3.56
C VAL A 68 -4.68 -13.88 -3.81
N GLU A 69 -3.90 -13.65 -2.75
CA GLU A 69 -2.50 -13.25 -2.83
C GLU A 69 -1.65 -14.02 -1.81
N SER A 70 -0.43 -14.40 -2.21
CA SER A 70 0.55 -15.02 -1.33
C SER A 70 1.51 -13.95 -0.79
N SER A 71 1.19 -13.35 0.36
CA SER A 71 2.02 -12.31 0.96
C SER A 71 1.90 -12.24 2.48
N SER A 72 3.00 -11.91 3.16
CA SER A 72 3.07 -11.68 4.61
C SER A 72 3.37 -10.23 5.00
N GLY A 73 3.64 -9.39 4.00
CA GLY A 73 4.14 -8.04 4.20
C GLY A 73 3.14 -6.97 3.79
N ASN A 74 3.68 -5.80 3.47
CA ASN A 74 2.89 -4.60 3.16
C ASN A 74 1.93 -4.74 1.98
N MET A 75 2.15 -5.69 1.07
CA MET A 75 1.20 -5.96 -0.01
C MET A 75 -0.12 -6.51 0.54
N ALA A 76 -0.08 -7.43 1.50
CA ALA A 76 -1.28 -7.94 2.16
C ALA A 76 -2.08 -6.81 2.83
N ILE A 77 -1.38 -5.87 3.48
CA ILE A 77 -2.00 -4.68 4.11
C ILE A 77 -2.65 -3.79 3.05
N GLY A 78 -1.92 -3.44 1.98
CA GLY A 78 -2.44 -2.60 0.90
C GLY A 78 -3.66 -3.22 0.21
N LEU A 79 -3.61 -4.52 -0.08
CA LEU A 79 -4.75 -5.27 -0.65
C LEU A 79 -5.92 -5.33 0.34
N ALA A 80 -5.67 -5.58 1.62
CA ALA A 80 -6.75 -5.63 2.63
C ALA A 80 -7.51 -4.31 2.71
N GLN A 81 -6.79 -3.18 2.69
CA GLN A 81 -7.39 -1.85 2.70
C GLN A 81 -8.23 -1.59 1.43
N VAL A 82 -7.66 -1.84 0.25
CA VAL A 82 -8.35 -1.57 -1.02
C VAL A 82 -9.53 -2.52 -1.23
N CYS A 83 -9.37 -3.81 -0.98
CA CYS A 83 -10.46 -4.79 -1.09
C CYS A 83 -11.60 -4.43 -0.14
N ARG A 84 -11.30 -4.04 1.11
CA ARG A 84 -12.35 -3.64 2.07
C ARG A 84 -13.11 -2.40 1.60
N TYR A 85 -12.42 -1.43 1.02
CA TYR A 85 -13.04 -0.21 0.52
C TYR A 85 -13.91 -0.45 -0.73
N LEU A 86 -13.54 -1.41 -1.58
CA LEU A 86 -14.26 -1.77 -2.81
C LEU A 86 -15.29 -2.90 -2.62
N ASP A 87 -15.55 -3.31 -1.38
CA ASP A 87 -16.42 -4.45 -1.03
C ASP A 87 -16.05 -5.75 -1.76
N LEU A 88 -14.74 -6.07 -1.81
CA LEU A 88 -14.18 -7.30 -2.37
C LEU A 88 -13.73 -8.26 -1.26
N LYS A 89 -13.86 -9.56 -1.52
CA LYS A 89 -13.28 -10.60 -0.65
C LYS A 89 -11.77 -10.72 -0.91
N LEU A 90 -11.00 -10.86 0.16
CA LEU A 90 -9.55 -11.09 0.11
C LEU A 90 -9.17 -12.32 0.93
N ILE A 91 -8.37 -13.21 0.34
CA ILE A 91 -7.67 -14.30 1.02
C ILE A 91 -6.18 -14.05 0.89
N VAL A 92 -5.50 -13.95 2.02
CA VAL A 92 -4.05 -13.82 2.08
C VAL A 92 -3.45 -15.15 2.53
N VAL A 93 -2.57 -15.71 1.70
CA VAL A 93 -1.82 -16.93 2.01
C VAL A 93 -0.42 -16.52 2.46
N THR A 94 0.01 -16.99 3.63
CA THR A 94 1.30 -16.66 4.24
C THR A 94 1.84 -17.87 4.98
N GLN A 95 3.15 -17.92 5.22
CA GLN A 95 3.73 -19.02 5.99
C GLN A 95 3.54 -18.78 7.49
N LEU A 96 3.27 -19.84 8.23
CA LEU A 96 3.07 -19.78 9.68
C LEU A 96 4.28 -19.17 10.42
N SER A 97 5.49 -19.38 9.88
CA SER A 97 6.76 -18.86 10.42
C SER A 97 6.85 -17.33 10.44
N GLU A 98 6.00 -16.65 9.66
CA GLU A 98 5.98 -15.18 9.56
C GLU A 98 5.19 -14.52 10.71
N PHE A 99 4.38 -15.29 11.43
CA PHE A 99 3.78 -14.88 12.70
C PHE A 99 4.82 -14.96 13.82
N ARG A 100 5.70 -13.96 13.88
CA ARG A 100 6.58 -13.78 15.04
C ARG A 100 5.72 -13.35 16.23
N THR A 101 5.52 -14.27 17.17
CA THR A 101 4.91 -14.11 18.51
C THR A 101 3.40 -13.87 18.60
N THR A 102 2.59 -14.93 18.72
CA THR A 102 1.40 -14.93 19.62
C THR A 102 0.94 -16.32 20.10
N VAL A 103 1.85 -17.29 20.27
CA VAL A 103 1.65 -18.38 21.24
C VAL A 103 3.01 -18.74 21.84
N LYS A 104 3.26 -18.32 23.06
CA LYS A 104 4.16 -18.99 24.00
C LYS A 104 3.29 -19.49 25.14
#